data_AF-A0A4Y2VS88-F1
#
_entry.id   AF-A0A4Y2VS88-F1
#
_cell.length_a   1.000
_cell.length_b   1.000
_cell.length_c   1.000
_cell.angle_alpha   90.00
_cell.angle_beta   90.00
_cell.angle_gamma   90.00
#
_symmetry.space_group_name_H-M   'P 1'
#
loop_
_entity.id
_entity.type
_entity.pdbx_description
1 polymer ?
#
loop_
_entity_poly.entity_id
_entity_poly.type
_entity_poly.pdbx_seq_one_letter_code
_entity_poly.pdbx_strand_id
1 'polypeptide(L)'
;MIAIGMALDFVLEHQLFCEIWILSDSRSLIQYLVNWRDVSDRRGMNIFNKLRTLCITCVLHLQYIPSHANLKYNDIADSLAKKGTTMPQAYVEPLSYLELY
;
A
#
# COMPACT_ATOMS: atom_id res chain seq x y z
N MET A 1 4.37 -1.00 -1.63
CA MET A 1 3.72 -2.17 -2.27
C MET A 1 3.39 -3.29 -1.29
N ILE A 2 4.35 -3.84 -0.53
CA ILE A 2 4.07 -4.91 0.45
C ILE A 2 3.10 -4.44 1.55
N ALA A 3 3.37 -3.29 2.17
CA ALA A 3 2.55 -2.77 3.28
C ALA A 3 1.07 -2.58 2.89
N ILE A 4 0.78 -1.98 1.73
CA ILE A 4 -0.60 -1.82 1.25
C ILE A 4 -1.24 -3.18 0.95
N GLY A 5 -0.51 -4.13 0.36
CA GLY A 5 -1.02 -5.47 0.08
C GLY A 5 -1.51 -6.18 1.36
N MET A 6 -0.70 -6.16 2.41
CA MET A 6 -1.03 -6.77 3.71
C MET A 6 -2.16 -6.02 4.43
N ALA A 7 -2.16 -4.68 4.39
CA ALA A 7 -3.22 -3.89 5.00
C ALA A 7 -4.59 -4.19 4.37
N LEU A 8 -4.64 -4.34 3.04
CA LEU A 8 -5.87 -4.67 2.33
C LEU A 8 -6.35 -6.10 2.63
N ASP A 9 -5.46 -7.07 2.79
CA ASP A 9 -5.82 -8.42 3.23
C ASP A 9 -6.51 -8.37 4.60
N PHE A 10 -5.89 -7.68 5.55
CA PHE A 10 -6.45 -7.52 6.89
C PHE A 10 -7.85 -6.87 6.85
N VAL A 11 -8.01 -5.78 6.10
CA VAL A 11 -9.29 -5.07 6.01
C VAL A 11 -10.37 -5.94 5.35
N LEU A 12 -10.03 -6.68 4.29
CA LEU A 12 -10.96 -7.57 3.59
C LEU A 12 -11.40 -8.76 4.46
N GLU A 13 -10.51 -9.32 5.26
CA GLU A 13 -10.83 -10.42 6.18
C GLU A 13 -11.79 -10.00 7.28
N HIS A 14 -11.66 -8.77 7.77
CA HIS A 14 -12.41 -8.32 8.94
C HIS A 14 -13.72 -7.60 8.56
N GLN A 15 -13.82 -6.99 7.36
CA GLN A 15 -15.01 -6.28 6.85
C GLN A 15 -15.64 -5.26 7.84
N LEU A 16 -14.84 -4.67 8.74
CA LEU A 16 -15.35 -3.87 9.86
C LEU A 16 -15.57 -2.39 9.53
N PHE A 17 -15.28 -1.94 8.31
CA PHE A 17 -15.17 -0.51 8.00
C PHE A 17 -16.06 -0.14 6.82
N CYS A 18 -16.86 0.92 6.96
CA CYS A 18 -17.65 1.48 5.85
C CYS A 18 -16.89 2.57 5.07
N GLU A 19 -15.81 3.10 5.65
CA GLU A 19 -15.00 4.16 5.07
C GLU A 19 -13.53 3.94 5.43
N ILE A 20 -12.65 4.03 4.43
CA ILE A 20 -11.23 3.72 4.55
C ILE A 20 -10.41 4.87 3.95
N TRP A 21 -9.45 5.38 4.73
CA TRP A 21 -8.51 6.40 4.31
C TRP A 21 -7.10 5.80 4.19
N ILE A 22 -6.57 5.73 2.98
CA ILE A 22 -5.18 5.35 2.69
C ILE A 22 -4.38 6.63 2.51
N LEU A 23 -3.56 6.94 3.52
CA LEU A 23 -2.64 8.06 3.50
C LEU A 23 -1.23 7.54 3.20
N SER A 24 -0.54 8.14 2.23
CA SER A 24 0.85 7.78 1.95
C SER A 24 1.70 8.99 1.56
N ASP A 25 2.90 9.06 2.11
CA ASP A 25 3.97 9.98 1.69
C ASP A 25 4.87 9.40 0.59
N SER A 26 4.63 8.14 0.21
CA SER A 26 5.40 7.45 -0.82
C SER A 26 4.94 7.87 -2.22
N ARG A 27 5.72 8.76 -2.86
CA ARG A 27 5.47 9.18 -4.25
C ARG A 27 5.43 8.01 -5.22
N SER A 28 6.26 6.98 -5.01
CA SER A 28 6.27 5.78 -5.86
C SER A 28 5.00 4.96 -5.71
N LEU A 29 4.42 4.86 -4.51
CA LEU A 29 3.12 4.20 -4.32
C LEU A 29 2.01 4.94 -5.05
N ILE A 30 1.96 6.27 -4.92
CA ILE A 30 0.93 7.09 -5.59
C ILE A 30 1.04 6.95 -7.11
N GLN A 31 2.24 7.11 -7.68
CA GLN A 31 2.46 6.94 -9.11
C GLN A 31 2.09 5.53 -9.58
N TYR A 32 2.45 4.50 -8.81
CA TYR A 32 2.13 3.12 -9.13
C TYR A 32 0.62 2.87 -9.15
N LEU A 33 -0.12 3.39 -8.15
CA LEU A 33 -1.57 3.23 -8.09
C LEU A 33 -2.30 4.01 -9.19
N VAL A 34 -1.78 5.17 -9.59
CA VAL A 34 -2.34 5.96 -10.70
C VAL A 34 -2.06 5.28 -12.04
N ASN A 35 -0.84 4.80 -12.27
CA ASN A 35 -0.39 4.19 -13.52
C ASN A 35 -0.53 2.65 -13.52
N TRP A 36 -1.42 2.10 -12.68
CA TRP A 36 -1.50 0.66 -12.46
C TRP A 36 -1.73 -0.15 -13.74
N ARG A 37 -2.43 0.44 -14.73
CA ARG A 37 -2.71 -0.18 -16.03
C ARG A 37 -1.44 -0.38 -16.85
N ASP A 38 -0.50 0.53 -16.75
CA ASP A 38 0.74 0.50 -17.53
C ASP A 38 1.73 -0.52 -16.94
N VAL A 39 1.67 -0.74 -15.63
CA VAL A 39 2.56 -1.68 -14.93
C VAL A 39 2.05 -3.11 -15.03
N SER A 40 0.73 -3.34 -14.90
CA SER A 40 0.01 -4.63 -15.08
C SER A 40 0.70 -5.90 -14.55
N ASP A 41 1.59 -5.78 -13.56
CA ASP A 41 2.26 -6.92 -12.94
C ASP A 41 1.29 -7.67 -12.02
N ARG A 42 1.59 -8.94 -11.73
CA ARG A 42 0.73 -9.80 -10.92
C ARG A 42 0.40 -9.19 -9.56
N ARG A 43 1.37 -8.51 -8.94
CA ARG A 43 1.21 -7.88 -7.62
C ARG A 43 0.32 -6.63 -7.70
N GLY A 44 0.51 -5.78 -8.70
CA GLY A 44 -0.32 -4.60 -8.93
C GLY A 44 -1.76 -4.96 -9.21
N MET A 45 -1.98 -5.97 -10.06
CA MET A 45 -3.31 -6.46 -10.36
C MET A 45 -4.00 -7.03 -9.11
N ASN A 46 -3.27 -7.75 -8.25
CA ASN A 46 -3.82 -8.26 -6.98
C ASN A 46 -4.25 -7.12 -6.04
N ILE A 47 -3.40 -6.10 -5.87
CA ILE A 47 -3.73 -4.93 -5.05
C ILE A 47 -4.93 -4.17 -5.63
N PHE A 48 -4.96 -3.96 -6.94
CA PHE A 48 -6.08 -3.31 -7.62
C PHE A 48 -7.39 -4.09 -7.42
N ASN A 49 -7.37 -5.42 -7.58
CA ASN A 49 -8.54 -6.25 -7.36
C ASN A 49 -9.05 -6.18 -5.92
N LYS A 50 -8.15 -6.16 -4.93
CA LYS A 50 -8.51 -5.96 -3.51
C LYS A 50 -9.16 -4.60 -3.26
N LEU A 51 -8.56 -3.53 -3.78
CA LEU A 51 -9.13 -2.17 -3.71
C LEU A 51 -10.50 -2.12 -4.37
N ARG A 52 -10.66 -2.75 -5.55
CA ARG A 52 -11.93 -2.85 -6.26
C ARG A 52 -12.99 -3.55 -5.43
N THR A 53 -12.65 -4.67 -4.79
CA THR A 53 -13.56 -5.39 -3.89
C THR A 53 -13.99 -4.51 -2.72
N LEU A 54 -13.07 -3.78 -2.10
CA LEU A 54 -13.40 -2.87 -1.01
C LEU A 54 -14.30 -1.71 -1.47
N CYS A 55 -14.10 -1.18 -2.67
CA CYS A 55 -14.98 -0.14 -3.21
C CYS A 55 -16.44 -0.60 -3.42
N ILE A 56 -16.72 -1.91 -3.42
CA ILE A 56 -18.10 -2.43 -3.48
C ILE A 56 -18.81 -2.20 -2.13
N THR A 57 -18.08 -2.31 -1.02
CA THR A 57 -18.64 -2.31 0.34
C THR A 57 -18.29 -1.07 1.16
N CYS A 58 -17.26 -0.33 0.76
CA CYS A 58 -16.68 0.78 1.51
C CYS A 58 -16.44 1.99 0.61
N VAL A 59 -16.46 3.18 1.20
CA VAL A 59 -15.91 4.38 0.58
C VAL A 59 -14.40 4.40 0.79
N LEU A 60 -13.64 4.48 -0.30
CA LEU A 60 -12.18 4.47 -0.27
C LEU A 60 -11.61 5.84 -0.66
N HIS A 61 -10.79 6.40 0.21
CA HIS A 61 -10.04 7.64 -0.04
C HIS A 61 -8.54 7.33 -0.12
N LEU A 62 -7.89 7.76 -1.20
CA LEU A 62 -6.43 7.70 -1.36
C LEU A 62 -5.89 9.14 -1.36
N GLN A 63 -4.97 9.44 -0.44
CA GLN A 63 -4.41 10.79 -0.32
C GLN A 63 -2.89 10.75 -0.18
N TYR A 64 -2.23 11.56 -1.00
CA TYR A 64 -0.82 11.87 -0.81
C TYR A 64 -0.65 12.84 0.35
N ILE A 65 0.26 12.53 1.26
CA ILE A 65 0.63 13.40 2.37
C ILE A 65 2.11 13.80 2.25
N PRO A 66 2.49 15.05 2.55
CA PRO A 66 3.90 15.42 2.62
C PRO A 66 4.61 14.61 3.72
N SER A 67 5.84 14.18 3.45
CA SER A 67 6.71 13.59 4.48
C SER A 67 6.88 14.59 5.63
N HIS A 68 6.77 14.13 6.88
CA HIS A 68 6.91 14.95 8.09
C HIS A 68 5.85 16.05 8.28
N ALA A 69 4.63 15.86 7.76
CA ALA A 69 3.50 16.75 8.03
C ALA A 69 2.97 16.72 9.49
N ASN A 70 3.78 16.31 10.48
CA ASN A 70 3.41 16.07 11.89
C ASN A 70 2.19 15.14 12.07
N LEU A 71 1.94 14.26 11.12
CA LEU A 71 0.92 13.22 11.26
C LEU A 71 1.50 12.09 12.10
N LYS A 72 1.15 12.06 13.40
CA LYS A 72 1.63 11.07 14.38
C LYS A 72 1.62 9.62 13.87
N TYR A 73 0.58 9.24 13.13
CA TYR A 73 0.44 7.88 12.60
C TYR A 73 1.40 7.57 11.44
N ASN A 74 1.78 8.58 10.65
CA ASN A 74 2.78 8.42 9.60
C ASN A 74 4.17 8.18 10.22
N ASP A 75 4.52 8.90 11.28
CA ASP A 75 5.81 8.71 11.97
C ASP A 75 5.91 7.33 12.62
N ILE A 76 4.79 6.82 13.17
CA ILE A 76 4.71 5.45 13.67
C ILE A 76 4.90 4.44 12.53
N ALA A 77 4.23 4.63 11.39
CA ALA A 77 4.36 3.75 10.24
C ALA A 77 5.80 3.73 9.69
N ASP A 78 6.44 4.89 9.59
CA ASP A 78 7.84 5.00 9.16
C ASP A 78 8.80 4.34 10.16
N SER A 79 8.60 4.55 11.46
CA SER A 79 9.39 3.87 12.50
C SER A 79 9.21 2.35 12.45
N LEU A 80 8.00 1.86 12.17
CA LEU A 80 7.73 0.43 12.02
C LEU A 80 8.37 -0.13 10.75
N ALA A 81 8.31 0.59 9.63
CA ALA A 81 8.96 0.21 8.39
C ALA A 81 10.48 0.09 8.58
N LYS A 82 11.12 1.07 9.23
CA LYS A 82 12.55 1.03 9.58
C LYS A 82 12.90 -0.18 10.44
N LYS A 83 12.11 -0.45 11.49
CA LYS A 83 12.30 -1.65 12.33
C LYS A 83 12.18 -2.93 11.49
N GLY A 84 11.20 -2.99 10.59
CA GLY A 84 10.99 -4.11 9.67
C GLY A 84 12.18 -4.39 8.74
N THR A 85 12.92 -3.37 8.31
CA THR A 85 14.13 -3.57 7.47
C THR A 85 15.30 -4.22 8.21
N THR A 86 15.33 -4.13 9.54
CA THR A 86 16.39 -4.76 10.36
C THR A 86 16.09 -6.23 10.68
N MET A 87 14.86 -6.70 10.41
CA MET A 87 14.48 -8.08 10.63
C MET A 87 14.81 -8.92 9.38
N PRO A 88 15.33 -10.16 9.53
CA PRO A 88 15.51 -11.05 8.39
C PRO A 88 14.16 -11.27 7.70
N GLN A 89 14.04 -10.87 6.43
CA GLN A 89 12.83 -11.15 5.67
C GLN A 89 12.73 -12.66 5.43
N ALA A 90 11.59 -13.25 5.78
CA ALA A 90 11.20 -14.54 5.21
C ALA A 90 11.16 -14.38 3.69
N TYR A 91 11.77 -15.31 2.94
CA TYR A 91 11.98 -15.27 1.49
C TYR A 91 10.82 -14.56 0.73
N VAL A 92 10.99 -13.27 0.44
CA VAL A 92 10.10 -12.49 -0.44
C VAL A 92 10.84 -12.35 -1.75
N GLU A 93 10.18 -12.68 -2.88
CA GLU A 93 10.73 -12.44 -4.21
C GLU A 93 11.32 -11.02 -4.32
N PRO A 94 12.58 -10.88 -4.79
CA PRO A 94 13.24 -9.58 -4.88
C PRO A 94 12.39 -8.56 -5.64
N LEU A 95 12.19 -7.39 -5.04
CA LEU A 95 11.61 -6.22 -5.68
C LEU A 95 12.75 -5.42 -6.32
N SER A 96 13.14 -5.79 -7.53
CA SER A 96 14.00 -4.93 -8.34
C SER A 96 13.10 -4.04 -9.21
N TYR A 97 13.25 -2.71 -9.08
CA TYR A 97 12.63 -1.70 -9.95
C TYR A 97 13.16 -1.77 -11.39
N LEU A 98 14.15 -2.63 -11.66
CA LEU A 98 14.88 -2.73 -12.92
C LEU A 98 14.18 -3.56 -14.01
N GLU A 99 13.03 -4.18 -13.74
CA GLU A 99 12.31 -5.00 -14.74
C GLU A 99 11.21 -4.21 -15.50
N LEU A 100 11.15 -2.88 -15.35
CA LEU A 100 10.16 -2.02 -16.03
C LEU A 100 10.72 -1.25 -17.24
N TYR A 101 11.78 -1.72 -17.88
CA TYR A 101 12.20 -1.28 -19.23
C TYR A 101 12.72 -2.45 -20.06
#